data_AF-A0A8H6PQA2-F1
#
_entry.id   AF-A0A8H6PQA2-F1
#
_cell.length_a   1.000
_cell.length_b   1.000
_cell.length_c   1.000
_cell.angle_alpha   90.00
_cell.angle_beta   90.00
_cell.angle_gamma   90.00
#
_symmetry.space_group_name_H-M   'P 1'
#
loop_
_entity.id
_entity.type
_entity.pdbx_description
1 polymer ?
#
loop_
_entity_poly.entity_id
_entity_poly.type
_entity_poly.pdbx_seq_one_letter_code
_entity_poly.pdbx_strand_id
1 'polypeptide(L)'
;MASITVLPSELLARIISFLDLSSLKAIRETSRLLSRFATPRLFDTLRLFPDEESYEAVDRITDHATLKKMVKKIYVNTCEDDYDDDDEEEVELTKDFKDRIAKFKDCPNVQSAVLRFDKHCGTGREDWMPEHPETIAFRTKTLRVFFKWLASFEVPLRELSIRNMQDVNVGDDQISANIEKVLQNLRTLRLSIVTEHNEAAPEDDLDYPEPHGFFAQLPSVWLKPSASSLEHLTLSCDNYFGFYPKLELSEVHFPHLKSLAFGNYCFVRDSQLEWILSHAATLTDLSFDDCAILYDVCLFEEHLADRGPFKKSEMETRPEADGLASVKYYLSYDKRWHDYFDSFRTKLPNLRRFLIGSGDWRHGVPFEKEDEVKICLRENRYMVCYDGYGPSPYLELGYGPHEWEKDAPKCDEEDRTSLRLLFEKTGQRVVEIPFLRPYQDWSSED
;
A
#
# COMPACT_ATOMS: atom_id res chain seq x y z
N MET A 1 -6.13 47.08 10.76
CA MET A 1 -5.96 45.66 10.40
C MET A 1 -4.49 45.41 10.13
N ALA A 2 -3.86 44.44 10.79
CA ALA A 2 -2.48 44.07 10.50
C ALA A 2 -2.44 43.31 9.17
N SER A 3 -1.54 43.69 8.26
CA SER A 3 -1.38 42.99 6.98
C SER A 3 -0.56 41.72 7.18
N ILE A 4 -1.01 40.59 6.60
CA ILE A 4 -0.28 39.32 6.63
C ILE A 4 1.13 39.44 6.02
N THR A 5 1.33 40.40 5.11
CA THR A 5 2.63 40.65 4.45
C THR A 5 3.72 41.18 5.40
N VAL A 6 3.38 41.49 6.65
CA VAL A 6 4.33 41.92 7.69
C VAL A 6 4.97 40.72 8.39
N LEU A 7 4.43 39.51 8.21
CA LEU A 7 5.02 38.29 8.76
C LEU A 7 6.38 37.98 8.10
N PRO A 8 7.34 37.40 8.86
CA PRO A 8 8.56 36.84 8.29
C PRO A 8 8.31 35.82 7.19
N SER A 9 9.24 35.74 6.24
CA SER A 9 9.17 34.85 5.08
C SER A 9 8.97 33.39 5.46
N GLU A 10 9.56 32.91 6.56
CA GLU A 10 9.39 31.53 7.02
C GLU A 10 7.95 31.24 7.47
N LEU A 11 7.32 32.20 8.16
CA LEU A 11 5.93 32.05 8.59
C LEU A 11 4.98 32.14 7.40
N LEU A 12 5.24 33.03 6.44
CA LEU A 12 4.46 33.10 5.20
C LEU A 12 4.55 31.79 4.40
N ALA A 13 5.74 31.24 4.23
CA ALA A 13 5.93 29.96 3.54
C ALA A 13 5.20 28.82 4.25
N ARG A 14 5.22 28.79 5.59
CA ARG A 14 4.51 27.79 6.39
C ARG A 14 2.98 27.96 6.32
N ILE A 15 2.46 29.17 6.37
CA ILE A 15 1.00 29.38 6.20
C ILE A 15 0.57 28.92 4.81
N ILE A 16 1.32 29.31 3.78
CA ILE A 16 1.02 28.95 2.39
C ILE A 16 1.12 27.44 2.16
N SER A 17 1.95 26.72 2.93
CA SER A 17 2.02 25.26 2.82
C SER A 17 0.77 24.50 3.24
N PHE A 18 -0.17 25.12 3.95
CA PHE A 18 -1.43 24.50 4.35
C PHE A 18 -2.60 24.84 3.42
N LEU A 19 -2.36 25.61 2.36
CA LEU A 19 -3.42 26.03 1.45
C LEU A 19 -3.70 24.98 0.38
N ASP A 20 -4.97 24.82 0.05
CA ASP A 20 -5.39 24.04 -1.11
C ASP A 20 -5.02 24.71 -2.45
N LEU A 21 -5.18 23.96 -3.54
CA LEU A 21 -4.81 24.43 -4.88
C LEU A 21 -5.58 25.69 -5.31
N SER A 22 -6.86 25.79 -4.94
CA SER A 22 -7.74 26.92 -5.29
C SER A 22 -7.26 28.20 -4.58
N SER A 23 -6.97 28.08 -3.29
CA SER A 23 -6.44 29.13 -2.43
C SER A 23 -5.04 29.56 -2.87
N LEU A 24 -4.19 28.63 -3.32
CA LEU A 24 -2.87 28.95 -3.89
C LEU A 24 -3.00 29.77 -5.17
N LYS A 25 -3.92 29.40 -6.08
CA LYS A 25 -4.20 30.17 -7.31
C LYS A 25 -4.65 31.59 -6.96
N ALA A 26 -5.64 31.72 -6.08
CA ALA A 26 -6.16 33.02 -5.66
C ALA A 26 -5.08 33.89 -5.01
N ILE A 27 -4.35 33.38 -4.02
CA ILE A 27 -3.33 34.14 -3.30
C ILE A 27 -2.19 34.57 -4.21
N ARG A 28 -1.80 33.75 -5.19
CA ARG A 28 -0.76 34.08 -6.17
C ARG A 28 -1.08 35.37 -6.94
N GLU A 29 -2.36 35.67 -7.15
CA GLU A 29 -2.83 36.86 -7.88
C GLU A 29 -2.99 38.09 -6.99
N THR A 30 -3.16 37.93 -5.68
CA THR A 30 -3.39 39.04 -4.75
C THR A 30 -2.17 39.93 -4.49
N SER A 31 -0.96 39.36 -4.51
CA SER A 31 0.26 40.08 -4.10
C SER A 31 1.51 39.48 -4.72
N ARG A 32 2.43 40.32 -5.21
CA ARG A 32 3.74 39.89 -5.71
C ARG A 32 4.56 39.15 -4.64
N LEU A 33 4.44 39.54 -3.37
CA LEU A 33 5.16 38.87 -2.27
C LEU A 33 4.63 37.45 -2.09
N LEU A 34 3.30 37.31 -1.95
CA LEU A 34 2.67 36.01 -1.73
C LEU A 34 2.82 35.10 -2.96
N SER A 35 2.80 35.68 -4.16
CA SER A 35 3.09 34.99 -5.42
C SER A 35 4.44 34.27 -5.42
N ARG A 36 5.48 34.83 -4.78
CA ARG A 36 6.81 34.19 -4.68
C ARG A 36 6.80 32.91 -3.87
N PHE A 37 5.86 32.75 -2.94
CA PHE A 37 5.71 31.56 -2.10
C PHE A 37 4.64 30.61 -2.64
N ALA A 38 3.54 31.14 -3.19
CA ALA A 38 2.45 30.35 -3.75
C ALA A 38 2.84 29.68 -5.08
N THR A 39 3.59 30.36 -5.95
CA THR A 39 3.96 29.81 -7.28
C THR A 39 4.76 28.51 -7.16
N PRO A 40 5.85 28.42 -6.35
CA PRO A 40 6.57 27.16 -6.21
C PRO A 40 5.72 26.02 -5.66
N ARG A 41 4.73 26.31 -4.80
CA ARG A 41 3.81 25.29 -4.27
C ARG A 41 2.77 24.84 -5.29
N LEU A 42 2.27 25.77 -6.09
CA LEU A 42 1.28 25.48 -7.13
C LEU A 42 1.84 24.55 -8.23
N PHE A 43 3.15 24.63 -8.49
CA PHE A 43 3.83 23.88 -9.54
C PHE A 43 4.86 22.87 -9.00
N ASP A 44 4.82 22.53 -7.70
CA ASP A 44 5.73 21.52 -7.14
C ASP A 44 5.36 20.10 -7.60
N THR A 45 4.10 19.88 -7.96
CA THR A 45 3.55 18.60 -8.37
C THR A 45 2.96 18.70 -9.76
N LEU A 46 3.42 17.83 -10.65
CA LEU A 46 2.90 17.70 -12.01
C LEU A 46 2.17 16.36 -12.15
N ARG A 47 1.01 16.36 -12.81
CA ARG A 47 0.22 15.17 -13.06
C ARG A 47 0.06 15.00 -14.57
N LEU A 48 0.27 13.77 -15.04
CA LEU A 48 0.03 13.34 -16.40
C LEU A 48 -1.09 12.32 -16.39
N PHE A 49 -2.11 12.60 -17.18
CA PHE A 49 -3.23 11.74 -17.51
C PHE A 49 -3.22 11.51 -19.04
N PRO A 50 -3.87 10.44 -19.54
CA PRO A 50 -3.84 10.06 -20.95
C PRO A 50 -4.74 10.92 -21.86
N ASP A 51 -4.96 12.19 -21.53
CA ASP A 51 -5.84 13.13 -22.25
C ASP A 51 -5.10 14.37 -22.77
N GLU A 52 -5.68 15.03 -23.76
CA GLU A 52 -5.09 16.20 -24.43
C GLU A 52 -4.93 17.42 -23.50
N GLU A 53 -5.86 17.65 -22.56
CA GLU A 53 -5.77 18.77 -21.62
C GLU A 53 -4.56 18.59 -20.70
N SER A 54 -4.35 17.37 -20.20
CA SER A 54 -3.18 17.02 -19.41
C SER A 54 -1.89 17.13 -20.22
N TYR A 55 -1.89 16.76 -21.51
CA TYR A 55 -0.70 16.89 -22.37
C TYR A 55 -0.31 18.36 -22.56
N GLU A 56 -1.28 19.21 -22.90
CA GLU A 56 -1.03 20.65 -23.04
C GLU A 56 -0.54 21.28 -21.74
N ALA A 57 -1.11 20.89 -20.60
CA ALA A 57 -0.70 21.38 -19.30
C ALA A 57 0.75 21.00 -18.96
N VAL A 58 1.13 19.74 -19.21
CA VAL A 58 2.50 19.25 -19.04
C VAL A 58 3.45 20.00 -19.96
N ASP A 59 3.14 20.09 -21.25
CA ASP A 59 3.99 20.75 -22.24
C ASP A 59 4.24 22.23 -21.88
N ARG A 60 3.19 22.96 -21.47
CA ARG A 60 3.32 24.35 -21.00
C ARG A 60 4.26 24.49 -19.80
N ILE A 61 4.28 23.52 -18.89
CA ILE A 61 5.12 23.56 -17.68
C ILE A 61 6.56 23.14 -18.01
N THR A 62 6.76 22.06 -18.77
CA THR A 62 8.08 21.53 -19.12
C THR A 62 8.84 22.46 -20.07
N ASP A 63 8.14 23.17 -20.95
CA ASP A 63 8.74 24.11 -21.89
C ASP A 63 9.04 25.47 -21.23
N HIS A 64 8.39 25.77 -20.10
CA HIS A 64 8.61 27.03 -19.38
C HIS A 64 9.91 27.00 -18.57
N ALA A 65 10.84 27.89 -18.91
CA ALA A 65 12.21 27.96 -18.35
C ALA A 65 12.29 27.97 -16.82
N THR A 66 11.34 28.63 -16.15
CA THR A 66 11.25 28.71 -14.68
C THR A 66 10.39 27.60 -14.04
N LEU A 67 9.21 27.28 -14.59
CA LEU A 67 8.26 26.37 -13.93
C LEU A 67 8.77 24.93 -13.86
N LYS A 68 9.44 24.44 -14.90
CA LYS A 68 10.06 23.10 -14.89
C LYS A 68 11.07 22.88 -13.76
N LYS A 69 11.67 23.95 -13.24
CA LYS A 69 12.60 23.91 -12.09
C LYS A 69 11.86 23.89 -10.76
N MET A 70 10.56 24.17 -10.73
CA MET A 70 9.74 24.12 -9.52
C MET A 70 9.19 22.72 -9.26
N VAL A 71 9.04 21.91 -10.32
CA VAL A 71 8.55 20.53 -10.24
C VAL A 71 9.50 19.67 -9.40
N LYS A 72 8.94 19.02 -8.37
CA LYS A 72 9.60 18.10 -7.45
C LYS A 72 8.96 16.72 -7.42
N LYS A 73 7.67 16.66 -7.73
CA LYS A 73 6.88 15.43 -7.74
C LYS A 73 6.14 15.26 -9.06
N ILE A 74 6.12 14.04 -9.57
CA ILE A 74 5.41 13.69 -10.81
C ILE A 74 4.47 12.52 -10.54
N TYR A 75 3.23 12.65 -11.01
CA TYR A 75 2.28 11.55 -11.13
C TYR A 75 2.14 11.19 -12.60
N VAL A 76 2.26 9.90 -12.90
CA VAL A 76 1.89 9.29 -14.17
C VAL A 76 0.68 8.42 -13.88
N ASN A 77 -0.49 8.84 -14.35
CA ASN A 77 -1.73 8.07 -14.22
C ASN A 77 -2.09 7.53 -15.60
N THR A 78 -2.43 6.25 -15.68
CA THR A 78 -2.84 5.60 -16.94
C THR A 78 -4.35 5.72 -17.19
N CYS A 79 -5.12 6.10 -16.17
CA CYS A 79 -6.54 6.45 -16.23
C CYS A 79 -6.83 7.73 -15.41
N GLU A 80 -7.88 8.47 -15.76
CA GLU A 80 -8.35 9.65 -15.00
C GLU A 80 -9.05 9.19 -13.72
N ASP A 81 -10.16 8.47 -13.89
CA ASP A 81 -10.88 7.76 -12.86
C ASP A 81 -10.62 6.25 -12.97
N ASP A 82 -10.78 5.51 -11.88
CA ASP A 82 -10.76 4.04 -11.97
C ASP A 82 -12.01 3.61 -12.78
N TYR A 83 -11.89 2.64 -13.68
CA TYR A 83 -13.05 2.15 -14.43
C TYR A 83 -14.11 1.57 -13.46
N ASP A 84 -15.39 1.80 -13.79
CA ASP A 84 -16.52 1.32 -12.98
C ASP A 84 -16.92 -0.12 -13.34
N ASP A 85 -16.53 -0.59 -14.51
CA ASP A 85 -16.85 -1.90 -15.08
C ASP A 85 -15.57 -2.54 -15.65
N ASP A 86 -15.50 -3.86 -15.60
CA ASP A 86 -14.36 -4.61 -16.10
C ASP A 86 -14.40 -4.75 -17.64
N ASP A 87 -15.56 -4.53 -18.27
CA ASP A 87 -15.80 -4.66 -19.71
C ASP A 87 -15.47 -3.37 -20.50
N GLU A 88 -14.24 -2.89 -20.40
CA GLU A 88 -13.74 -1.72 -21.16
C GLU A 88 -12.63 -2.13 -22.15
N GLU A 89 -12.67 -1.58 -23.36
CA GLU A 89 -11.67 -1.84 -24.41
C GLU A 89 -10.25 -1.47 -23.91
N GLU A 90 -9.26 -2.34 -24.15
CA GLU A 90 -7.88 -2.07 -23.72
C GLU A 90 -7.37 -0.73 -24.28
N VAL A 91 -6.93 0.16 -23.40
CA VAL A 91 -6.38 1.46 -23.82
C VAL A 91 -5.03 1.31 -24.51
N GLU A 92 -4.83 1.99 -25.64
CA GLU A 92 -3.51 2.02 -26.26
C GLU A 92 -2.57 2.95 -25.49
N LEU A 93 -1.39 2.44 -25.11
CA LEU A 93 -0.29 3.31 -24.65
C LEU A 93 0.27 4.15 -25.81
N THR A 94 -0.36 5.29 -26.04
CA THR A 94 -0.10 6.19 -27.18
C THR A 94 1.33 6.68 -27.22
N LYS A 95 1.80 7.04 -28.42
CA LYS A 95 3.12 7.65 -28.59
C LYS A 95 3.22 8.96 -27.81
N ASP A 96 2.17 9.76 -27.84
CA ASP A 96 2.12 11.06 -27.17
C ASP A 96 2.32 10.93 -25.66
N PHE A 97 1.63 9.99 -25.01
CA PHE A 97 1.79 9.71 -23.59
C PHE A 97 3.25 9.35 -23.23
N LYS A 98 3.85 8.41 -23.98
CA LYS A 98 5.24 7.99 -23.79
C LYS A 98 6.23 9.13 -23.97
N ASP A 99 6.01 9.98 -24.97
CA ASP A 99 6.87 11.11 -25.26
C ASP A 99 6.82 12.15 -24.12
N ARG A 100 5.65 12.38 -23.49
CA ARG A 100 5.53 13.26 -22.31
C ARG A 100 6.19 12.68 -21.06
N ILE A 101 6.08 11.37 -20.81
CA ILE A 101 6.85 10.72 -19.72
C ILE A 101 8.35 10.97 -19.92
N ALA A 102 8.86 10.82 -21.14
CA ALA A 102 10.27 11.04 -21.44
C ALA A 102 10.71 12.52 -21.30
N LYS A 103 9.82 13.49 -21.50
CA LYS A 103 10.10 14.93 -21.31
C LYS A 103 10.36 15.30 -19.85
N PHE A 104 9.90 14.52 -18.88
CA PHE A 104 10.13 14.81 -17.46
C PHE A 104 11.59 14.80 -17.04
N LYS A 105 12.50 14.22 -17.84
CA LYS A 105 13.95 14.39 -17.66
C LYS A 105 14.39 15.87 -17.64
N ASP A 106 13.61 16.76 -18.25
CA ASP A 106 13.89 18.20 -18.32
C ASP A 106 13.50 18.95 -17.04
N CYS A 107 12.93 18.25 -16.05
CA CYS A 107 12.62 18.75 -14.71
C CYS A 107 13.72 18.33 -13.72
N PRO A 108 14.75 19.17 -13.49
CA PRO A 108 15.98 18.76 -12.80
C PRO A 108 15.83 18.55 -11.29
N ASN A 109 14.71 18.97 -10.70
CA ASN A 109 14.50 18.96 -9.25
C ASN A 109 13.50 17.88 -8.79
N VAL A 110 13.12 16.97 -9.70
CA VAL A 110 12.25 15.83 -9.38
C VAL A 110 12.95 14.92 -8.38
N GLN A 111 12.24 14.61 -7.30
CA GLN A 111 12.72 13.74 -6.22
C GLN A 111 11.71 12.63 -5.88
N SER A 112 10.46 12.79 -6.32
CA SER A 112 9.34 11.91 -6.02
C SER A 112 8.58 11.57 -7.30
N ALA A 113 8.29 10.29 -7.53
CA ALA A 113 7.51 9.84 -8.67
C ALA A 113 6.46 8.83 -8.24
N VAL A 114 5.25 8.99 -8.79
CA VAL A 114 4.12 8.10 -8.56
C VAL A 114 3.64 7.57 -9.90
N LEU A 115 3.52 6.26 -10.01
CA LEU A 115 2.80 5.59 -11.09
C LEU A 115 1.49 5.06 -10.53
N ARG A 116 0.37 5.38 -11.18
CA ARG A 116 -0.95 4.82 -10.86
C ARG A 116 -1.47 4.10 -12.09
N PHE A 117 -1.77 2.82 -11.91
CA PHE A 117 -2.57 2.01 -12.81
C PHE A 117 -4.05 2.07 -12.43
N ASP A 118 -4.90 1.58 -13.30
CA ASP A 118 -6.27 1.26 -12.94
C ASP A 118 -6.31 0.18 -11.83
N LYS A 119 -7.35 0.17 -11.01
CA LYS A 119 -7.51 -0.83 -9.93
C LYS A 119 -7.85 -2.22 -10.49
N HIS A 120 -8.56 -2.29 -11.60
CA HIS A 120 -8.94 -3.53 -12.27
C HIS A 120 -7.74 -4.11 -13.02
N CYS A 121 -7.44 -5.37 -12.73
CA CYS A 121 -6.36 -6.09 -13.38
C CYS A 121 -6.77 -7.54 -13.60
N GLY A 122 -6.23 -8.15 -14.66
CA GLY A 122 -6.47 -9.54 -14.96
C GLY A 122 -5.40 -10.11 -15.86
N THR A 123 -5.27 -11.43 -15.82
CA THR A 123 -4.34 -12.18 -16.67
C THR A 123 -4.96 -12.56 -18.01
N GLY A 124 -6.26 -12.26 -18.21
CA GLY A 124 -7.05 -12.67 -19.37
C GLY A 124 -7.37 -14.17 -19.38
N ARG A 125 -7.36 -14.81 -18.20
CA ARG A 125 -7.68 -16.24 -18.05
C ARG A 125 -9.17 -16.51 -17.94
N GLU A 126 -9.93 -15.51 -17.51
CA GLU A 126 -11.34 -15.67 -17.22
C GLU A 126 -12.17 -15.57 -18.51
N ASP A 127 -12.86 -16.66 -18.84
CA ASP A 127 -13.74 -16.73 -20.01
C ASP A 127 -14.92 -15.74 -19.93
N TRP A 128 -15.24 -15.26 -18.71
CA TRP A 128 -16.34 -14.34 -18.44
C TRP A 128 -15.96 -12.86 -18.48
N MET A 129 -14.66 -12.54 -18.52
CA MET A 129 -14.11 -11.18 -18.56
C MET A 129 -13.05 -11.10 -19.69
N PRO A 130 -13.50 -11.04 -20.96
CA PRO A 130 -12.60 -11.18 -22.11
C PRO A 130 -11.72 -9.94 -22.36
N GLU A 131 -12.12 -8.79 -21.83
CA GLU A 131 -11.45 -7.50 -22.02
C GLU A 131 -11.10 -6.92 -20.64
N HIS A 132 -9.92 -6.32 -20.53
CA HIS A 132 -9.52 -5.56 -19.35
C HIS A 132 -9.01 -4.21 -19.85
N PRO A 133 -9.33 -3.10 -19.16
CA PRO A 133 -8.87 -1.78 -19.58
C PRO A 133 -7.34 -1.70 -19.63
N GLU A 134 -6.64 -2.43 -18.75
CA GLU A 134 -5.17 -2.43 -18.67
C GLU A 134 -4.58 -3.84 -18.50
N THR A 135 -4.29 -4.51 -19.62
CA THR A 135 -3.70 -5.86 -19.61
C THR A 135 -2.27 -5.91 -19.03
N ILE A 136 -1.77 -7.12 -18.75
CA ILE A 136 -0.35 -7.37 -18.41
C ILE A 136 0.60 -6.75 -19.45
N ALA A 137 0.25 -6.82 -20.74
CA ALA A 137 1.10 -6.29 -21.82
C ALA A 137 1.16 -4.76 -21.74
N PHE A 138 0.03 -4.09 -21.53
CA PHE A 138 -0.04 -2.65 -21.31
C PHE A 138 0.77 -2.25 -20.07
N ARG A 139 0.48 -2.85 -18.91
CA ARG A 139 1.16 -2.56 -17.63
C ARG A 139 2.67 -2.76 -17.74
N THR A 140 3.13 -3.83 -18.38
CA THR A 140 4.55 -4.10 -18.64
C THR A 140 5.19 -3.03 -19.53
N LYS A 141 4.50 -2.61 -20.60
CA LYS A 141 4.98 -1.55 -21.51
C LYS A 141 5.06 -0.20 -20.80
N THR A 142 4.10 0.11 -19.93
CA THR A 142 4.09 1.33 -19.10
C THR A 142 5.23 1.31 -18.09
N LEU A 143 5.43 0.21 -17.35
CA LEU A 143 6.57 0.03 -16.45
C LEU A 143 7.90 0.20 -17.18
N ARG A 144 8.04 -0.34 -18.40
CA ARG A 144 9.24 -0.16 -19.24
C ARG A 144 9.55 1.31 -19.49
N VAL A 145 8.54 2.09 -19.89
CA VAL A 145 8.71 3.51 -20.21
C VAL A 145 8.99 4.32 -18.95
N PHE A 146 8.23 4.06 -17.88
CA PHE A 146 8.35 4.73 -16.60
C PHE A 146 9.73 4.51 -15.95
N PHE A 147 10.16 3.26 -15.79
CA PHE A 147 11.47 2.97 -15.19
C PHE A 147 12.64 3.37 -16.07
N LYS A 148 12.50 3.34 -17.40
CA LYS A 148 13.51 3.91 -18.30
C LYS A 148 13.70 5.41 -18.08
N TRP A 149 12.61 6.14 -17.87
CA TRP A 149 12.66 7.56 -17.54
C TRP A 149 13.30 7.78 -16.15
N LEU A 150 12.85 7.07 -15.11
CA LEU A 150 13.42 7.22 -13.77
C LEU A 150 14.92 6.91 -13.74
N ALA A 151 15.34 5.85 -14.44
CA ALA A 151 16.74 5.47 -14.57
C ALA A 151 17.58 6.49 -15.35
N SER A 152 16.97 7.46 -16.04
CA SER A 152 17.66 8.50 -16.80
C SER A 152 18.12 9.69 -15.94
N PHE A 153 17.64 9.82 -14.70
CA PHE A 153 18.04 10.91 -13.82
C PHE A 153 19.51 10.80 -13.39
N GLU A 154 20.23 11.91 -13.44
CA GLU A 154 21.60 12.01 -12.91
C GLU A 154 21.62 11.99 -11.38
N VAL A 155 20.64 12.65 -10.76
CA VAL A 155 20.42 12.63 -9.31
C VAL A 155 19.40 11.53 -9.01
N PRO A 156 19.71 10.55 -8.15
CA PRO A 156 18.78 9.48 -7.84
C PRO A 156 17.47 10.00 -7.24
N LEU A 157 16.38 9.34 -7.64
CA LEU A 157 15.06 9.54 -7.04
C LEU A 157 15.11 9.20 -5.54
N ARG A 158 14.34 9.91 -4.73
CA ARG A 158 14.25 9.67 -3.28
C ARG A 158 13.00 8.92 -2.89
N GLU A 159 11.91 9.12 -3.62
CA GLU A 159 10.60 8.57 -3.30
C GLU A 159 10.00 7.94 -4.55
N LEU A 160 9.63 6.67 -4.44
CA LEU A 160 8.88 5.95 -5.46
C LEU A 160 7.58 5.47 -4.86
N SER A 161 6.50 5.63 -5.62
CA SER A 161 5.24 5.01 -5.26
C SER A 161 4.57 4.40 -6.48
N ILE A 162 4.06 3.19 -6.35
CA ILE A 162 3.29 2.52 -7.40
C ILE A 162 1.95 2.13 -6.79
N ARG A 163 0.89 2.71 -7.34
CA ARG A 163 -0.48 2.42 -6.96
C ARG A 163 -1.10 1.48 -7.97
N ASN A 164 -1.86 0.52 -7.46
CA ASN A 164 -2.52 -0.54 -8.23
C ASN A 164 -1.51 -1.34 -9.07
N MET A 165 -0.36 -1.67 -8.47
CA MET A 165 0.61 -2.55 -9.08
C MET A 165 0.04 -3.96 -9.18
N GLN A 166 -0.12 -4.49 -10.39
CA GLN A 166 -0.52 -5.89 -10.55
C GLN A 166 0.54 -6.80 -9.93
N ASP A 167 0.08 -7.86 -9.29
CA ASP A 167 0.84 -8.96 -8.67
C ASP A 167 1.55 -9.88 -9.69
N VAL A 168 2.18 -9.29 -10.70
CA VAL A 168 2.98 -9.99 -11.71
C VAL A 168 4.34 -9.32 -11.81
N ASN A 169 5.41 -10.09 -11.57
CA ASN A 169 6.76 -9.58 -11.77
C ASN A 169 7.14 -9.54 -13.24
N VAL A 170 7.83 -8.46 -13.63
CA VAL A 170 8.26 -8.25 -15.01
C VAL A 170 9.48 -9.11 -15.32
N GLY A 171 9.32 -10.11 -16.19
CA GLY A 171 10.39 -11.01 -16.65
C GLY A 171 11.34 -10.42 -17.71
N ASP A 172 11.47 -9.09 -17.82
CA ASP A 172 12.35 -8.42 -18.79
C ASP A 172 13.61 -7.88 -18.11
N ASP A 173 14.78 -8.40 -18.49
CA ASP A 173 16.08 -8.06 -17.90
C ASP A 173 16.39 -6.55 -17.93
N GLN A 174 15.98 -5.85 -19.00
CA GLN A 174 16.24 -4.42 -19.13
C GLN A 174 15.35 -3.60 -18.20
N ILE A 175 14.11 -4.02 -17.98
CA ILE A 175 13.20 -3.41 -17.01
C ILE A 175 13.73 -3.68 -15.60
N SER A 176 14.08 -4.92 -15.28
CA SER A 176 14.65 -5.32 -13.99
C SER A 176 15.91 -4.53 -13.63
N ALA A 177 16.83 -4.33 -14.58
CA ALA A 177 18.02 -3.51 -14.36
C ALA A 177 17.68 -2.03 -14.07
N ASN A 178 16.65 -1.48 -14.70
CA ASN A 178 16.20 -0.12 -14.41
C ASN A 178 15.51 -0.03 -13.05
N ILE A 179 14.70 -1.02 -12.69
CA ILE A 179 14.08 -1.13 -11.36
C ILE A 179 15.18 -1.14 -10.29
N GLU A 180 16.14 -2.05 -10.38
CA GLU A 180 17.23 -2.16 -9.41
C GLU A 180 18.00 -0.83 -9.28
N LYS A 181 18.35 -0.19 -10.40
CA LYS A 181 19.04 1.11 -10.41
C LYS A 181 18.25 2.20 -9.68
N VAL A 182 16.94 2.25 -9.88
CA VAL A 182 16.06 3.26 -9.25
C VAL A 182 15.92 2.99 -7.75
N LEU A 183 15.76 1.73 -7.35
CA LEU A 183 15.52 1.34 -5.96
C LEU A 183 16.73 1.57 -5.03
N GLN A 184 17.97 1.48 -5.54
CA GLN A 184 19.21 1.52 -4.74
C GLN A 184 19.38 2.73 -3.80
N ASN A 185 18.74 3.86 -4.09
CA ASN A 185 18.91 5.11 -3.34
C ASN A 185 17.59 5.67 -2.78
N LEU A 186 16.52 4.88 -2.82
CA LEU A 186 15.22 5.33 -2.31
C LEU A 186 15.24 5.45 -0.79
N ARG A 187 14.63 6.53 -0.31
CA ARG A 187 14.28 6.72 1.10
C ARG A 187 12.85 6.32 1.38
N THR A 188 11.98 6.44 0.39
CA THR A 188 10.55 6.10 0.53
C THR A 188 10.14 5.18 -0.60
N LEU A 189 9.56 4.04 -0.25
CA LEU A 189 8.98 3.09 -1.18
C LEU A 189 7.55 2.79 -0.72
N ARG A 190 6.59 2.98 -1.62
CA ARG A 190 5.18 2.70 -1.36
C ARG A 190 4.63 1.84 -2.49
N LEU A 191 4.15 0.65 -2.16
CA LEU A 191 3.56 -0.27 -3.13
C LEU A 191 2.15 -0.58 -2.67
N SER A 192 1.17 -0.27 -3.52
CA SER A 192 -0.19 -0.79 -3.39
C SER A 192 -0.38 -1.80 -4.50
N ILE A 193 -0.52 -3.06 -4.11
CA ILE A 193 -0.70 -4.20 -4.98
C ILE A 193 -2.20 -4.40 -5.24
N VAL A 194 -2.52 -4.80 -6.47
CA VAL A 194 -3.84 -5.31 -6.85
C VAL A 194 -3.70 -6.73 -7.38
N THR A 195 -4.69 -7.56 -7.08
CA THR A 195 -4.78 -8.96 -7.51
C THR A 195 -5.97 -9.15 -8.43
N GLU A 196 -5.90 -10.14 -9.32
CA GLU A 196 -7.08 -10.58 -10.08
C GLU A 196 -8.13 -11.12 -9.10
N HIS A 197 -9.39 -10.69 -9.25
CA HIS A 197 -10.49 -11.06 -8.37
C HIS A 197 -11.59 -11.74 -9.19
N ASN A 198 -11.93 -12.97 -8.82
CA ASN A 198 -13.00 -13.70 -9.46
C ASN A 198 -14.33 -13.40 -8.77
N GLU A 199 -15.12 -12.46 -9.29
CA GLU A 199 -16.42 -12.12 -8.69
C GLU A 199 -17.37 -13.31 -8.60
N ALA A 200 -17.29 -14.25 -9.56
CA ALA A 200 -18.18 -15.40 -9.62
C ALA A 200 -17.79 -16.53 -8.65
N ALA A 201 -16.52 -16.64 -8.29
CA ALA A 201 -15.97 -17.65 -7.38
C ALA A 201 -14.73 -17.11 -6.63
N PRO A 202 -14.89 -16.18 -5.67
CA PRO A 202 -13.74 -15.54 -5.03
C PRO A 202 -12.97 -16.46 -4.08
N GLU A 203 -13.51 -17.64 -3.78
CA GLU A 203 -12.74 -18.73 -3.17
C GLU A 203 -11.53 -19.18 -4.00
N ASP A 204 -11.61 -19.04 -5.33
CA ASP A 204 -10.57 -19.46 -6.26
C ASP A 204 -9.42 -18.44 -6.38
N ASP A 205 -9.57 -17.22 -5.83
CA ASP A 205 -8.53 -16.18 -5.84
C ASP A 205 -7.20 -16.67 -5.24
N LEU A 206 -7.28 -17.59 -4.28
CA LEU A 206 -6.09 -18.19 -3.66
C LEU A 206 -5.32 -19.12 -4.60
N ASP A 207 -5.97 -19.69 -5.61
CA ASP A 207 -5.37 -20.65 -6.53
C ASP A 207 -4.51 -19.97 -7.60
N TYR A 208 -4.74 -18.67 -7.82
CA TYR A 208 -3.98 -17.89 -8.78
C TYR A 208 -2.48 -17.89 -8.47
N PRO A 209 -1.62 -18.39 -9.38
CA PRO A 209 -0.17 -18.48 -9.15
C PRO A 209 0.54 -17.12 -9.12
N GLU A 210 -0.03 -16.10 -9.76
CA GLU A 210 0.51 -14.74 -9.84
C GLU A 210 0.83 -14.13 -8.47
N PRO A 211 -0.14 -14.02 -7.52
CA PRO A 211 0.15 -13.47 -6.19
C PRO A 211 1.29 -14.22 -5.48
N HIS A 212 1.30 -15.56 -5.54
CA HIS A 212 2.34 -16.37 -4.89
C HIS A 212 3.72 -16.12 -5.46
N GLY A 213 3.84 -16.11 -6.79
CA GLY A 213 5.10 -15.80 -7.46
C GLY A 213 5.57 -14.38 -7.17
N PHE A 214 4.64 -13.43 -7.11
CA PHE A 214 4.93 -12.04 -6.82
C PHE A 214 5.45 -11.83 -5.40
N PHE A 215 4.69 -12.23 -4.38
CA PHE A 215 5.07 -12.03 -2.98
C PHE A 215 6.31 -12.84 -2.56
N ALA A 216 6.57 -13.99 -3.19
CA ALA A 216 7.82 -14.73 -2.99
C ALA A 216 9.06 -13.95 -3.47
N GLN A 217 8.92 -13.17 -4.54
CA GLN A 217 10.01 -12.38 -5.14
C GLN A 217 10.02 -10.92 -4.65
N LEU A 218 8.93 -10.42 -4.05
CA LEU A 218 8.82 -9.05 -3.55
C LEU A 218 10.01 -8.64 -2.65
N PRO A 219 10.46 -9.45 -1.67
CA PRO A 219 11.62 -9.09 -0.86
C PRO A 219 12.90 -8.92 -1.68
N SER A 220 13.16 -9.78 -2.65
CA SER A 220 14.43 -9.77 -3.40
C SER A 220 14.46 -8.73 -4.51
N VAL A 221 13.34 -8.54 -5.22
CA VAL A 221 13.23 -7.64 -6.38
C VAL A 221 12.95 -6.20 -5.96
N TRP A 222 12.03 -5.99 -5.02
CA TRP A 222 11.50 -4.65 -4.71
C TRP A 222 12.05 -4.06 -3.42
N LEU A 223 12.34 -4.89 -2.42
CA LEU A 223 12.73 -4.40 -1.08
C LEU A 223 14.25 -4.34 -0.90
N LYS A 224 14.92 -5.46 -1.13
CA LYS A 224 16.36 -5.64 -0.90
C LYS A 224 17.26 -4.61 -1.60
N PRO A 225 16.98 -4.15 -2.84
CA PRO A 225 17.82 -3.13 -3.47
C PRO A 225 17.88 -1.82 -2.70
N SER A 226 16.80 -1.43 -2.02
CA SER A 226 16.71 -0.20 -1.22
C SER A 226 17.12 -0.39 0.25
N ALA A 227 17.47 -1.60 0.67
CA ALA A 227 17.59 -1.97 2.08
C ALA A 227 18.49 -1.03 2.89
N SER A 228 19.61 -0.58 2.31
CA SER A 228 20.60 0.27 2.98
C SER A 228 20.21 1.75 3.10
N SER A 229 19.19 2.22 2.39
CA SER A 229 18.82 3.64 2.34
C SER A 229 17.36 3.93 2.71
N LEU A 230 16.51 2.90 2.73
CA LEU A 230 15.09 3.05 2.98
C LEU A 230 14.79 3.56 4.40
N GLU A 231 14.04 4.64 4.48
CA GLU A 231 13.55 5.29 5.71
C GLU A 231 12.03 5.09 5.90
N HIS A 232 11.28 4.90 4.82
CA HIS A 232 9.82 4.76 4.82
C HIS A 232 9.38 3.64 3.89
N LEU A 233 8.63 2.66 4.43
CA LEU A 233 8.05 1.55 3.66
C LEU A 233 6.54 1.49 3.87
N THR A 234 5.78 1.49 2.78
CA THR A 234 4.35 1.15 2.76
C THR A 234 4.14 -0.05 1.86
N LEU A 235 3.52 -1.10 2.36
CA LEU A 235 3.03 -2.23 1.57
C LEU A 235 1.53 -2.42 1.84
N SER A 236 0.71 -2.29 0.80
CA SER A 236 -0.72 -2.60 0.85
C SER A 236 -1.10 -3.52 -0.30
N CYS A 237 -2.15 -4.30 -0.11
CA CYS A 237 -2.77 -5.12 -1.13
C CYS A 237 -4.28 -4.94 -1.03
N ASP A 238 -5.00 -4.99 -2.14
CA ASP A 238 -6.47 -5.02 -2.17
C ASP A 238 -7.05 -6.26 -1.49
N ASN A 239 -6.38 -7.40 -1.60
CA ASN A 239 -6.67 -8.64 -0.88
C ASN A 239 -5.73 -8.86 0.34
N TYR A 240 -6.09 -9.78 1.23
CA TYR A 240 -5.25 -10.14 2.38
C TYR A 240 -3.98 -10.89 1.96
N PHE A 241 -2.85 -10.52 2.57
CA PHE A 241 -1.54 -11.14 2.26
C PHE A 241 -0.69 -11.32 3.51
N GLY A 242 0.44 -12.03 3.39
CA GLY A 242 1.37 -12.32 4.47
C GLY A 242 1.29 -13.76 4.98
N PHE A 243 0.08 -14.33 5.00
CA PHE A 243 -0.15 -15.76 5.17
C PHE A 243 -0.27 -16.46 3.81
N TYR A 244 -1.29 -16.12 3.02
CA TYR A 244 -1.56 -16.75 1.73
C TYR A 244 -2.19 -15.75 0.73
N PRO A 245 -1.41 -15.11 -0.16
CA PRO A 245 -0.03 -15.42 -0.50
C PRO A 245 0.95 -15.10 0.63
N LYS A 246 1.99 -15.93 0.73
CA LYS A 246 3.03 -15.81 1.76
C LYS A 246 3.97 -14.64 1.44
N LEU A 247 4.24 -13.81 2.44
CA LEU A 247 5.33 -12.83 2.40
C LEU A 247 6.31 -13.05 3.56
N GLU A 248 7.53 -13.47 3.23
CA GLU A 248 8.62 -13.67 4.19
C GLU A 248 9.61 -12.50 4.15
N LEU A 249 9.60 -11.67 5.20
CA LEU A 249 10.44 -10.48 5.29
C LEU A 249 11.77 -10.73 6.04
N SER A 250 11.96 -11.89 6.67
CA SER A 250 13.15 -12.16 7.49
C SER A 250 14.49 -12.07 6.75
N GLU A 251 14.48 -12.16 5.41
CA GLU A 251 15.68 -12.02 4.58
C GLU A 251 16.08 -10.56 4.28
N VAL A 252 15.26 -9.59 4.68
CA VAL A 252 15.50 -8.15 4.44
C VAL A 252 15.43 -7.39 5.76
N HIS A 253 16.41 -6.52 5.99
CA HIS A 253 16.44 -5.64 7.16
C HIS A 253 16.81 -4.23 6.74
N PHE A 254 16.16 -3.23 7.35
CA PHE A 254 16.25 -1.82 6.96
C PHE A 254 16.86 -0.98 8.10
N PRO A 255 18.19 -0.79 8.15
CA PRO A 255 18.88 -0.14 9.27
C PRO A 255 18.51 1.33 9.51
N HIS A 256 17.76 1.96 8.60
CA HIS A 256 17.34 3.36 8.69
C HIS A 256 15.83 3.54 8.69
N LEU A 257 15.05 2.47 8.83
CA LEU A 257 13.59 2.50 8.76
C LEU A 257 13.00 3.30 9.92
N LYS A 258 12.31 4.40 9.58
CA LYS A 258 11.63 5.29 10.50
C LYS A 258 10.12 5.08 10.47
N SER A 259 9.56 4.77 9.30
CA SER A 259 8.13 4.55 9.12
C SER A 259 7.85 3.23 8.44
N LEU A 260 6.90 2.47 8.99
CA LEU A 260 6.39 1.24 8.40
C LEU A 260 4.86 1.30 8.36
N ALA A 261 4.28 1.04 7.20
CA ALA A 261 2.84 0.94 7.01
C ALA A 261 2.48 -0.37 6.31
N PHE A 262 1.46 -1.04 6.83
CA PHE A 262 0.84 -2.21 6.21
C PHE A 262 -0.66 -1.96 5.99
N GLY A 263 -1.18 -2.37 4.83
CA GLY A 263 -2.61 -2.36 4.50
C GLY A 263 -3.08 -3.77 4.11
N ASN A 264 -4.06 -4.37 4.80
CA ASN A 264 -4.52 -5.76 4.63
C ASN A 264 -3.46 -6.85 4.92
N TYR A 265 -2.44 -6.56 5.75
CA TYR A 265 -1.44 -7.57 6.12
C TYR A 265 -1.95 -8.49 7.24
N CYS A 266 -1.74 -9.79 7.07
CA CYS A 266 -2.14 -10.83 8.00
C CYS A 266 -0.98 -11.35 8.85
N PHE A 267 -1.15 -11.32 10.17
CA PHE A 267 -0.21 -11.85 11.16
C PHE A 267 -0.64 -13.24 11.62
N VAL A 268 0.26 -14.21 11.52
CA VAL A 268 0.01 -15.63 11.84
C VAL A 268 1.19 -16.28 12.59
N ARG A 269 2.28 -15.54 12.81
CA ARG A 269 3.48 -16.06 13.49
C ARG A 269 4.33 -14.99 14.16
N ASP A 270 5.07 -15.42 15.17
CA ASP A 270 5.95 -14.57 15.99
C ASP A 270 7.04 -13.86 15.18
N SER A 271 7.60 -14.51 14.17
CA SER A 271 8.68 -13.91 13.37
C SER A 271 8.25 -12.64 12.63
N GLN A 272 6.97 -12.47 12.31
CA GLN A 272 6.46 -11.22 11.70
C GLN A 272 6.54 -10.07 12.71
N LEU A 273 6.14 -10.31 13.96
CA LEU A 273 6.28 -9.33 15.03
C LEU A 273 7.76 -9.05 15.34
N GLU A 274 8.58 -10.09 15.50
CA GLU A 274 10.01 -9.93 15.80
C GLU A 274 10.76 -9.22 14.67
N TRP A 275 10.35 -9.38 13.41
CA TRP A 275 10.88 -8.62 12.29
C TRP A 275 10.60 -7.11 12.43
N ILE A 276 9.37 -6.72 12.79
CA ILE A 276 9.05 -5.31 13.07
C ILE A 276 9.90 -4.79 14.23
N LEU A 277 9.97 -5.56 15.32
CA LEU A 277 10.74 -5.21 16.52
C LEU A 277 12.25 -5.11 16.26
N SER A 278 12.78 -5.81 15.26
CA SER A 278 14.19 -5.71 14.87
C SER A 278 14.60 -4.29 14.46
N HIS A 279 13.63 -3.43 14.10
CA HIS A 279 13.83 -2.03 13.73
C HIS A 279 13.69 -1.04 14.91
N ALA A 280 13.65 -1.53 16.15
CA ALA A 280 13.44 -0.72 17.36
C ALA A 280 14.37 0.50 17.51
N ALA A 281 15.58 0.42 16.96
CA ALA A 281 16.57 1.49 17.03
C ALA A 281 16.18 2.75 16.22
N THR A 282 15.36 2.61 15.17
CA THR A 282 15.07 3.70 14.23
C THR A 282 13.58 3.96 14.03
N LEU A 283 12.71 2.97 14.27
CA LEU A 283 11.28 3.06 13.98
C LEU A 283 10.60 4.10 14.88
N THR A 284 10.01 5.12 14.27
CA THR A 284 9.27 6.23 14.91
C THR A 284 7.78 6.22 14.61
N ASP A 285 7.38 5.65 13.48
CA ASP A 285 6.02 5.66 12.97
C ASP A 285 5.62 4.25 12.51
N LEU A 286 4.47 3.76 12.96
CA LEU A 286 3.92 2.45 12.61
C LEU A 286 2.42 2.59 12.31
N SER A 287 1.98 2.13 11.15
CA SER A 287 0.58 2.23 10.71
C SER A 287 0.05 0.88 10.20
N PHE A 288 -1.09 0.46 10.71
CA PHE A 288 -1.79 -0.75 10.28
C PHE A 288 -3.21 -0.41 9.84
N ASP A 289 -3.46 -0.53 8.54
CA ASP A 289 -4.76 -0.32 7.93
C ASP A 289 -5.38 -1.68 7.57
N ASP A 290 -6.58 -1.97 8.08
CA ASP A 290 -7.30 -3.23 7.86
C ASP A 290 -6.42 -4.50 8.05
N CYS A 291 -5.41 -4.45 8.92
CA CYS A 291 -4.55 -5.59 9.20
C CYS A 291 -5.23 -6.55 10.19
N ALA A 292 -5.01 -7.85 10.03
CA ALA A 292 -5.64 -8.89 10.84
C ALA A 292 -4.61 -9.83 11.50
N ILE A 293 -4.96 -10.38 12.65
CA ILE A 293 -4.32 -11.57 13.21
C ILE A 293 -5.16 -12.78 12.81
N LEU A 294 -4.54 -13.71 12.07
CA LEU A 294 -5.15 -15.00 11.76
C LEU A 294 -4.93 -15.93 12.95
N TYR A 295 -5.96 -16.13 13.76
CA TYR A 295 -5.86 -16.90 15.00
C TYR A 295 -5.99 -18.41 14.78
N ASP A 296 -6.61 -18.81 13.67
CA ASP A 296 -6.68 -20.20 13.22
C ASP A 296 -6.68 -20.21 11.68
N VAL A 297 -5.87 -21.09 11.10
CA VAL A 297 -5.72 -21.21 9.64
C VAL A 297 -5.74 -22.67 9.23
N CYS A 298 -6.19 -22.93 8.02
CA CYS A 298 -6.28 -24.24 7.41
C CYS A 298 -5.91 -24.17 5.93
N LEU A 299 -5.07 -25.09 5.46
CA LEU A 299 -4.73 -25.27 4.05
C LEU A 299 -4.88 -26.73 3.64
N PHE A 300 -5.26 -26.98 2.38
CA PHE A 300 -5.15 -28.30 1.77
C PHE A 300 -3.67 -28.72 1.65
N GLU A 301 -3.42 -30.03 1.69
CA GLU A 301 -2.08 -30.60 1.59
C GLU A 301 -1.30 -30.12 0.35
N GLU A 302 -1.99 -29.93 -0.77
CA GLU A 302 -1.43 -29.45 -2.04
C GLU A 302 -0.96 -28.00 -1.96
N HIS A 303 -1.77 -27.10 -1.41
CA HIS A 303 -1.42 -25.70 -1.19
C HIS A 303 -0.30 -25.55 -0.16
N LEU A 304 -0.30 -26.38 0.88
CA LEU A 304 0.76 -26.40 1.90
C LEU A 304 2.12 -26.83 1.32
N ALA A 305 2.13 -27.80 0.40
CA ALA A 305 3.38 -28.36 -0.15
C ALA A 305 4.10 -27.40 -1.11
N ASP A 306 3.35 -26.63 -1.90
CA ASP A 306 3.91 -25.74 -2.93
C ASP A 306 4.08 -24.28 -2.42
N ARG A 307 3.08 -23.77 -1.69
CA ARG A 307 2.92 -22.32 -1.45
C ARG A 307 2.73 -21.94 0.03
N GLY A 308 2.53 -22.92 0.89
CA GLY A 308 2.22 -22.71 2.31
C GLY A 308 3.35 -22.05 3.11
N PRO A 309 3.02 -21.18 4.09
CA PRO A 309 4.02 -20.56 4.95
C PRO A 309 4.62 -21.50 5.99
N PHE A 310 3.98 -22.63 6.26
CA PHE A 310 4.34 -23.59 7.32
C PHE A 310 4.76 -24.94 6.76
N LYS A 311 5.51 -25.70 7.56
CA LYS A 311 5.78 -27.12 7.27
C LYS A 311 4.67 -27.98 7.85
N LYS A 312 4.40 -29.13 7.22
CA LYS A 312 3.46 -30.15 7.74
C LYS A 312 3.70 -30.52 9.20
N SER A 313 4.96 -30.57 9.63
CA SER A 313 5.34 -30.89 11.01
C SER A 313 4.96 -29.83 12.04
N GLU A 314 4.66 -28.61 11.60
CA GLU A 314 4.24 -27.48 12.44
C GLU A 314 2.71 -27.43 12.59
N MET A 315 1.98 -28.18 11.76
CA MET A 315 0.52 -28.16 11.68
C MET A 315 -0.07 -29.49 12.16
N GLU A 316 -1.34 -29.49 12.51
CA GLU A 316 -2.09 -30.67 12.93
C GLU A 316 -3.18 -31.02 11.90
N THR A 317 -3.64 -32.27 11.90
CA THR A 317 -4.85 -32.66 11.18
C THR A 317 -6.00 -32.72 12.16
N ARG A 318 -7.19 -32.26 11.75
CA ARG A 318 -8.40 -32.32 12.55
C ARG A 318 -9.44 -33.22 11.85
N PRO A 319 -10.18 -34.06 12.58
CA PRO A 319 -11.19 -34.91 11.98
C PRO A 319 -12.43 -34.08 11.59
N GLU A 320 -12.58 -33.79 10.30
CA GLU A 320 -13.80 -33.16 9.75
C GLU A 320 -14.93 -34.21 9.59
N ALA A 321 -16.18 -33.81 9.85
CA ALA A 321 -17.33 -34.72 9.88
C ALA A 321 -17.78 -35.20 8.49
N ASP A 322 -17.33 -34.55 7.42
CA ASP A 322 -17.80 -34.66 6.05
C ASP A 322 -16.98 -35.60 5.15
N GLY A 323 -15.87 -36.16 5.66
CA GLY A 323 -15.13 -37.20 4.95
C GLY A 323 -14.59 -36.76 3.58
N LEU A 324 -14.31 -35.47 3.40
CA LEU A 324 -13.62 -34.93 2.23
C LEU A 324 -12.32 -35.71 1.97
N ALA A 325 -12.08 -36.03 0.70
CA ALA A 325 -10.97 -36.90 0.28
C ALA A 325 -9.59 -36.23 0.43
N SER A 326 -9.54 -34.91 0.60
CA SER A 326 -8.31 -34.12 0.70
C SER A 326 -7.94 -33.86 2.17
N VAL A 327 -6.68 -34.12 2.51
CA VAL A 327 -6.16 -33.88 3.87
C VAL A 327 -5.93 -32.39 4.08
N LYS A 328 -6.59 -31.84 5.10
CA LYS A 328 -6.40 -30.46 5.56
C LYS A 328 -5.46 -30.39 6.76
N TYR A 329 -4.66 -29.34 6.81
CA TYR A 329 -3.72 -29.05 7.89
C TYR A 329 -4.07 -27.73 8.55
N TYR A 330 -4.15 -27.75 9.88
CA TYR A 330 -4.56 -26.66 10.72
C TYR A 330 -3.40 -26.13 11.56
N LEU A 331 -3.39 -24.82 11.78
CA LEU A 331 -2.49 -24.17 12.72
C LEU A 331 -3.25 -23.07 13.44
N SER A 332 -3.05 -22.98 14.74
CA SER A 332 -3.55 -21.86 15.51
C SER A 332 -2.43 -20.98 15.99
N TYR A 333 -2.70 -19.68 16.04
CA TYR A 333 -1.79 -18.69 16.55
C TYR A 333 -2.35 -18.10 17.83
N ASP A 334 -1.54 -18.07 18.90
CA ASP A 334 -2.01 -17.72 20.24
C ASP A 334 -1.89 -16.22 20.56
N LYS A 335 -1.01 -15.48 19.89
CA LYS A 335 -0.85 -14.04 20.16
C LYS A 335 -2.04 -13.23 19.69
N ARG A 336 -2.27 -12.13 20.39
CA ARG A 336 -3.38 -11.20 20.19
C ARG A 336 -2.87 -9.78 19.99
N TRP A 337 -3.76 -8.90 19.55
CA TRP A 337 -3.44 -7.51 19.32
C TRP A 337 -2.91 -6.82 20.58
N HIS A 338 -3.46 -7.13 21.77
CA HIS A 338 -2.88 -6.65 23.03
C HIS A 338 -1.40 -7.05 23.21
N ASP A 339 -0.99 -8.27 22.84
CA ASP A 339 0.42 -8.69 22.91
C ASP A 339 1.30 -7.86 21.96
N TYR A 340 0.79 -7.55 20.77
CA TYR A 340 1.46 -6.71 19.78
C TYR A 340 1.59 -5.27 20.29
N PHE A 341 0.50 -4.68 20.78
CA PHE A 341 0.49 -3.33 21.32
C PHE A 341 1.43 -3.19 22.52
N ASP A 342 1.44 -4.16 23.44
CA ASP A 342 2.36 -4.18 24.57
C ASP A 342 3.81 -4.38 24.12
N SER A 343 4.05 -5.20 23.11
CA SER A 343 5.38 -5.35 22.50
C SER A 343 5.86 -4.04 21.89
N PHE A 344 5.02 -3.32 21.14
CA PHE A 344 5.37 -2.02 20.58
C PHE A 344 5.63 -0.98 21.66
N ARG A 345 4.78 -0.95 22.69
CA ARG A 345 4.90 -0.02 23.83
C ARG A 345 6.22 -0.19 24.57
N THR A 346 6.65 -1.44 24.78
CA THR A 346 7.80 -1.78 25.63
C THR A 346 9.12 -1.95 24.86
N LYS A 347 9.06 -2.42 23.61
CA LYS A 347 10.26 -2.78 22.82
C LYS A 347 10.58 -1.80 21.69
N LEU A 348 9.68 -0.86 21.35
CA LEU A 348 9.96 0.21 20.37
C LEU A 348 10.17 1.56 21.09
N PRO A 349 11.37 1.86 21.62
CA PRO A 349 11.59 3.04 22.46
C PRO A 349 11.39 4.35 21.71
N ASN A 350 11.67 4.37 20.40
CA ASN A 350 11.60 5.57 19.57
C ASN A 350 10.24 5.79 18.90
N LEU A 351 9.28 4.86 19.06
CA LEU A 351 7.95 4.98 18.46
C LEU A 351 7.21 6.20 19.05
N ARG A 352 6.81 7.12 18.18
CA ARG A 352 6.12 8.39 18.46
C ARG A 352 4.72 8.44 17.87
N ARG A 353 4.46 7.65 16.83
CA ARG A 353 3.16 7.55 16.20
C ARG A 353 2.82 6.10 15.94
N PHE A 354 1.65 5.69 16.38
CA PHE A 354 1.02 4.43 16.07
C PHE A 354 -0.36 4.71 15.48
N LEU A 355 -0.70 4.08 14.37
CA LEU A 355 -2.03 4.10 13.79
C LEU A 355 -2.49 2.66 13.60
N ILE A 356 -3.74 2.39 14.00
CA ILE A 356 -4.44 1.17 13.65
C ILE A 356 -5.88 1.54 13.34
N GLY A 357 -6.42 1.06 12.23
CA GLY A 357 -7.79 1.37 11.87
C GLY A 357 -8.15 0.99 10.46
N SER A 358 -9.05 1.77 9.88
CA SER A 358 -9.54 1.60 8.52
C SER A 358 -9.46 2.92 7.78
N GLY A 359 -8.81 2.91 6.62
CA GLY A 359 -8.75 4.01 5.68
C GLY A 359 -9.42 3.64 4.35
N ASP A 360 -9.61 4.64 3.51
CA ASP A 360 -10.27 4.51 2.20
C ASP A 360 -9.31 3.95 1.11
N TRP A 361 -8.36 3.08 1.50
CA TRP A 361 -7.34 2.56 0.57
C TRP A 361 -7.93 1.68 -0.52
N ARG A 362 -9.10 1.09 -0.28
CA ARG A 362 -9.82 0.21 -1.22
C ARG A 362 -10.28 0.94 -2.48
N HIS A 363 -10.54 2.24 -2.41
CA HIS A 363 -10.84 3.08 -3.58
C HIS A 363 -9.59 3.85 -4.07
N GLY A 364 -8.42 3.42 -3.60
CA GLY A 364 -7.13 3.99 -3.93
C GLY A 364 -6.98 5.43 -3.43
N VAL A 365 -6.94 5.58 -2.12
CA VAL A 365 -6.50 6.83 -1.51
C VAL A 365 -5.07 7.19 -1.95
N PRO A 366 -4.78 8.45 -2.34
CA PRO A 366 -3.41 8.89 -2.61
C PRO A 366 -2.51 8.65 -1.40
N PHE A 367 -1.26 8.25 -1.65
CA PHE A 367 -0.25 8.01 -0.60
C PHE A 367 0.04 9.21 0.33
N GLU A 368 -0.45 10.40 0.00
CA GLU A 368 -0.37 11.59 0.86
C GLU A 368 -1.35 11.54 2.03
N LYS A 369 -2.38 10.69 1.92
CA LYS A 369 -3.48 10.56 2.88
C LYS A 369 -3.36 9.28 3.74
N GLU A 370 -2.25 8.54 3.67
CA GLU A 370 -2.00 7.38 4.55
C GLU A 370 -2.04 7.75 6.05
N ASP A 371 -1.84 9.03 6.35
CA ASP A 371 -1.90 9.57 7.70
C ASP A 371 -3.34 9.84 8.20
N GLU A 372 -4.34 9.70 7.32
CA GLU A 372 -5.76 9.97 7.58
C GLU A 372 -6.55 8.72 8.01
N VAL A 373 -5.86 7.60 8.28
CA VAL A 373 -6.47 6.36 8.80
C VAL A 373 -7.29 6.69 10.05
N LYS A 374 -8.56 6.33 10.01
CA LYS A 374 -9.48 6.54 11.13
C LYS A 374 -9.18 5.48 12.18
N ILE A 375 -8.72 5.93 13.35
CA ILE A 375 -8.34 5.01 14.44
C ILE A 375 -9.57 4.24 14.92
N CYS A 376 -9.53 2.91 14.80
CA CYS A 376 -10.58 2.02 15.27
C CYS A 376 -10.04 0.60 15.47
N LEU A 377 -10.76 -0.21 16.25
CA LEU A 377 -10.56 -1.66 16.29
C LEU A 377 -11.70 -2.31 15.53
N ARG A 378 -11.42 -2.96 14.40
CA ARG A 378 -12.46 -3.65 13.65
C ARG A 378 -12.76 -5.03 14.23
N GLU A 379 -13.96 -5.57 13.95
CA GLU A 379 -14.29 -6.96 14.29
C GLU A 379 -13.40 -7.94 13.52
N ASN A 380 -13.12 -7.65 12.24
CA ASN A 380 -12.20 -8.44 11.38
C ASN A 380 -10.71 -8.27 11.72
N ARG A 381 -10.35 -7.62 12.85
CA ARG A 381 -8.96 -7.62 13.33
C ARG A 381 -8.48 -9.03 13.75
N TYR A 382 -9.42 -9.92 14.03
CA TYR A 382 -9.18 -11.36 14.18
C TYR A 382 -9.99 -12.09 13.10
N MET A 383 -9.30 -12.90 12.30
CA MET A 383 -9.91 -13.68 11.23
C MET A 383 -9.40 -15.11 11.27
N VAL A 384 -10.08 -15.98 10.54
CA VAL A 384 -9.54 -17.28 10.15
C VAL A 384 -9.28 -17.29 8.66
N CYS A 385 -8.39 -18.17 8.22
CA CYS A 385 -8.21 -18.44 6.79
C CYS A 385 -8.40 -19.94 6.57
N TYR A 386 -9.53 -20.35 6.00
CA TYR A 386 -9.83 -21.75 5.73
C TYR A 386 -9.95 -21.99 4.23
N ASP A 387 -8.97 -22.70 3.71
CA ASP A 387 -8.90 -23.12 2.32
C ASP A 387 -10.13 -23.95 1.89
N GLY A 388 -10.66 -23.66 0.71
CA GLY A 388 -11.89 -24.23 0.16
C GLY A 388 -13.20 -23.69 0.75
N TYR A 389 -13.17 -22.64 1.58
CA TYR A 389 -14.38 -21.95 2.04
C TYR A 389 -14.68 -20.73 1.15
N GLY A 390 -15.93 -20.62 0.70
CA GLY A 390 -16.46 -19.44 0.01
C GLY A 390 -17.36 -18.59 0.92
N PRO A 391 -17.68 -17.33 0.57
CA PRO A 391 -17.27 -16.62 -0.66
C PRO A 391 -15.84 -16.07 -0.61
N SER A 392 -15.14 -16.20 0.52
CA SER A 392 -13.71 -15.93 0.65
C SER A 392 -13.15 -16.89 1.69
N PRO A 393 -11.92 -17.40 1.51
CA PRO A 393 -11.29 -18.26 2.52
C PRO A 393 -10.90 -17.46 3.77
N TYR A 394 -10.80 -16.14 3.66
CA TYR A 394 -10.62 -15.22 4.78
C TYR A 394 -11.96 -14.92 5.45
N LEU A 395 -12.32 -15.73 6.44
CA LEU A 395 -13.63 -15.66 7.07
C LEU A 395 -13.66 -14.66 8.23
N GLU A 396 -14.71 -13.85 8.22
CA GLU A 396 -15.09 -12.97 9.32
C GLU A 396 -15.94 -13.73 10.35
N LEU A 397 -16.00 -13.21 11.58
CA LEU A 397 -16.57 -13.86 12.79
C LEU A 397 -18.10 -14.09 12.77
N GLY A 398 -18.74 -14.08 11.60
CA GLY A 398 -20.20 -14.19 11.42
C GLY A 398 -20.76 -15.62 11.40
N TYR A 399 -19.90 -16.65 11.24
CA TYR A 399 -20.32 -18.05 11.23
C TYR A 399 -20.00 -18.71 12.58
N GLY A 400 -20.96 -19.47 13.12
CA GLY A 400 -20.72 -20.26 14.33
C GLY A 400 -19.68 -21.33 14.00
N PRO A 401 -18.58 -21.45 14.77
CA PRO A 401 -17.49 -22.34 14.41
C PRO A 401 -17.99 -23.79 14.38
N HIS A 402 -17.51 -24.56 13.40
CA HIS A 402 -17.67 -26.00 13.40
C HIS A 402 -16.90 -26.63 14.58
N GLU A 403 -17.20 -27.89 14.93
CA GLU A 403 -16.58 -28.56 16.09
C GLU A 403 -15.04 -28.66 16.01
N TRP A 404 -14.48 -28.61 14.80
CA TRP A 404 -13.04 -28.64 14.53
C TRP A 404 -12.41 -27.25 14.36
N GLU A 405 -13.20 -26.18 14.43
CA GLU A 405 -12.74 -24.79 14.30
C GLU A 405 -12.52 -24.18 15.68
N LYS A 406 -11.63 -23.20 15.77
CA LYS A 406 -11.42 -22.46 17.02
C LYS A 406 -12.43 -21.34 17.16
N ASP A 407 -12.88 -21.15 18.40
CA ASP A 407 -13.63 -19.97 18.77
C ASP A 407 -12.81 -18.69 18.56
N ALA A 408 -13.50 -17.63 18.14
CA ALA A 408 -12.96 -16.29 18.06
C ALA A 408 -12.34 -15.83 19.39
N PRO A 409 -11.19 -15.12 19.36
CA PRO A 409 -10.63 -14.51 20.55
C PRO A 409 -11.59 -13.54 21.24
N LYS A 410 -11.88 -13.76 22.53
CA LYS A 410 -12.73 -12.89 23.35
C LYS A 410 -11.87 -11.96 24.21
N CYS A 411 -11.12 -11.07 23.56
CA CYS A 411 -10.12 -10.21 24.22
C CYS A 411 -10.21 -8.72 23.83
N ASP A 412 -11.43 -8.26 23.52
CA ASP A 412 -11.71 -6.88 23.08
C ASP A 412 -11.25 -5.83 24.10
N GLU A 413 -11.48 -6.08 25.39
CA GLU A 413 -11.13 -5.13 26.45
C GLU A 413 -9.63 -5.10 26.73
N GLU A 414 -8.94 -6.23 26.62
CA GLU A 414 -7.48 -6.33 26.68
C GLU A 414 -6.85 -5.57 25.51
N ASP A 415 -7.32 -5.79 24.28
CA ASP A 415 -6.85 -5.08 23.08
C ASP A 415 -7.02 -3.57 23.24
N ARG A 416 -8.21 -3.13 23.67
CA ARG A 416 -8.53 -1.71 23.92
C ARG A 416 -7.62 -1.12 24.99
N THR A 417 -7.38 -1.87 26.07
CA THR A 417 -6.55 -1.41 27.19
C THR A 417 -5.09 -1.26 26.78
N SER A 418 -4.50 -2.28 26.15
CA SER A 418 -3.10 -2.23 25.70
C SER A 418 -2.90 -1.18 24.60
N LEU A 419 -3.89 -0.95 23.72
CA LEU A 419 -3.85 0.12 22.72
C LEU A 419 -3.86 1.52 23.36
N ARG A 420 -4.70 1.75 24.38
CA ARG A 420 -4.70 3.02 25.13
C ARG A 420 -3.34 3.28 25.78
N LEU A 421 -2.76 2.27 26.43
CA LEU A 421 -1.43 2.37 27.04
C LEU A 421 -0.35 2.69 26.00
N LEU A 422 -0.46 2.15 24.79
CA LEU A 422 0.43 2.46 23.68
C LEU A 422 0.28 3.92 23.25
N PHE A 423 -0.93 4.43 23.08
CA PHE A 423 -1.17 5.84 22.75
C PHE A 423 -0.68 6.82 23.82
N GLU A 424 -0.87 6.48 25.09
CA GLU A 424 -0.31 7.27 26.20
C GLU A 424 1.22 7.33 26.12
N LYS A 425 1.87 6.20 25.84
CA LYS A 425 3.33 6.12 25.66
C LYS A 425 3.82 6.95 24.48
N THR A 426 3.08 6.97 23.37
CA THR A 426 3.46 7.75 22.17
C THR A 426 3.08 9.23 22.29
N GLY A 427 2.29 9.61 23.30
CA GLY A 427 1.79 10.96 23.49
C GLY A 427 0.60 11.31 22.58
N GLN A 428 -0.01 10.32 21.94
CA GLN A 428 -1.21 10.49 21.11
C GLN A 428 -2.45 10.60 21.99
N ARG A 429 -3.18 11.70 21.86
CA ARG A 429 -4.46 11.91 22.56
C ARG A 429 -5.60 11.39 21.70
N VAL A 430 -6.01 10.15 21.95
CA VAL A 430 -7.19 9.55 21.31
C VAL A 430 -8.33 9.56 22.33
N VAL A 431 -9.42 10.26 22.02
CA VAL A 431 -10.57 10.45 22.93
C VAL A 431 -11.40 9.17 23.02
N GLU A 432 -11.62 8.53 21.88
CA GLU A 432 -12.40 7.30 21.77
C GLU A 432 -11.77 6.35 20.76
N ILE A 433 -11.83 5.05 21.07
CA ILE A 433 -11.41 3.98 20.17
C ILE A 433 -12.68 3.20 19.84
N PRO A 434 -13.33 3.49 18.71
CA PRO A 434 -14.56 2.81 18.31
C PRO A 434 -14.28 1.36 17.90
N PHE A 435 -15.28 0.50 18.13
CA PHE A 435 -15.35 -0.82 17.50
C PHE A 435 -16.25 -0.73 16.29
N LEU A 436 -15.74 -1.15 15.12
CA LEU A 436 -16.49 -1.12 13.86
C LEU A 436 -16.75 -2.54 13.36
N ARG A 437 -17.98 -2.77 12.92
CA ARG A 437 -18.34 -3.98 12.18
C ARG A 437 -17.75 -3.98 10.77
N PRO A 438 -17.64 -5.14 10.10
CA PRO A 438 -17.02 -5.25 8.78
C PRO A 438 -17.65 -4.37 7.69
N TYR A 439 -18.96 -4.09 7.79
CA TYR A 439 -19.70 -3.26 6.81
C TYR A 439 -20.09 -1.88 7.35
N GLN A 440 -19.56 -1.48 8.51
CA GLN A 440 -19.72 -0.12 9.01
C GLN A 440 -18.58 0.74 8.49
N ASP A 441 -18.77 1.29 7.30
CA ASP A 441 -18.05 2.49 6.93
C ASP A 441 -18.56 3.64 7.79
N TRP A 442 -17.65 4.52 8.16
CA TRP A 442 -18.03 5.81 8.75
C TRP A 442 -18.91 6.54 7.73
N SER A 443 -20.23 6.47 7.90
CA SER A 443 -21.12 7.45 7.31
C SER A 443 -20.55 8.82 7.68
N SER A 444 -20.24 9.62 6.66
CA SER A 444 -19.61 10.92 6.76
C SER A 444 -20.50 11.94 7.46
N GLU A 445 -20.77 11.77 8.74
CA GLU A 445 -21.34 12.79 9.62
C GLU A 445 -20.76 12.59 11.03
N ASP A 446 -19.60 13.23 11.28
CA ASP A 446 -19.27 13.95 12.52
C ASP A 446 -17.99 14.79 12.35
#